data_AF-A0A7W0ZV57-F1
#
_entry.id   AF-A0A7W0ZV57-F1
#
_cell.length_a   1.000
_cell.length_b   1.000
_cell.length_c   1.000
_cell.angle_alpha   90.00
_cell.angle_beta   90.00
_cell.angle_gamma   90.00
#
_symmetry.space_group_name_H-M   'P 1'
#
loop_
_entity.id
_entity.type
_entity.pdbx_description
1 polymer ?
#
loop_
_entity_poly.entity_id
_entity_poly.type
_entity_poly.pdbx_seq_one_letter_code
_entity_poly.pdbx_strand_id
1 'polypeptide(L)'
;MSKQDEHLWNPAAPEDPEVARLAALLSPLKHDRPLDELRLRRPRSRAPWIIGISIAVAAAAVLAFVLRTAGTPQPELACAGTRGFAFTAQGGTVACGGTPTARGVLPVGGVLETGAHEAELAIADIGSATLGAGTRVRLDRTSAERHQLFLERGRLHARVSAPPRIFAVATPSVAVVDLGCEYTIDIDEHGAGSIEVRTGRVELEAAAGIVIVVPAGAHARLLSGRRASLPLVAGASLALVAAVAAFDGGASGAPAQVLAAAAPADALTVIHLALLVGAPERRAVLERLMDLAPAPAGATVEQVLVEPARFDAWLEDIVLTVELGDPRLR
;
A
#
# COMPACT_ATOMS: atom_id res chain seq x y z
N MET A 1 30.58 -22.58 -23.84
CA MET A 1 30.60 -21.13 -24.14
C MET A 1 30.46 -20.39 -22.83
N SER A 2 31.32 -19.42 -22.56
CA SER A 2 31.16 -18.58 -21.36
C SER A 2 30.08 -17.52 -21.66
N LYS A 3 29.38 -17.03 -20.63
CA LYS A 3 28.40 -15.93 -20.78
C LYS A 3 28.97 -14.68 -21.48
N GLN A 4 30.30 -14.50 -21.50
CA GLN A 4 30.96 -13.36 -22.13
C GLN A 4 31.07 -13.48 -23.67
N ASP A 5 30.79 -14.67 -24.22
CA ASP A 5 30.88 -14.95 -25.67
C ASP A 5 29.52 -14.79 -26.39
N GLU A 6 28.44 -14.55 -25.64
CA GLU A 6 27.08 -14.37 -26.18
C GLU A 6 26.86 -12.92 -26.63
N HIS A 7 26.22 -12.74 -27.79
CA HIS A 7 25.91 -11.43 -28.38
C HIS A 7 25.12 -10.50 -27.43
N LEU A 8 24.32 -11.07 -26.51
CA LEU A 8 23.57 -10.31 -25.51
C LEU A 8 24.48 -9.55 -24.52
N TRP A 9 25.69 -10.07 -24.28
CA TRP A 9 26.64 -9.56 -23.28
C TRP A 9 27.94 -9.00 -23.90
N ASN A 10 28.18 -9.26 -25.18
CA ASN A 10 29.30 -8.72 -25.93
C ASN A 10 28.86 -8.26 -27.33
N PRO A 11 28.74 -6.94 -27.58
CA PRO A 11 28.31 -6.39 -28.87
C PRO A 11 29.26 -6.69 -30.04
N ALA A 12 30.47 -7.16 -29.76
CA ALA A 12 31.45 -7.55 -30.77
C ALA A 12 31.40 -9.04 -31.15
N ALA A 13 30.56 -9.84 -30.47
CA ALA A 13 30.32 -11.23 -30.82
C ALA A 13 29.48 -11.35 -32.11
N PRO A 14 29.50 -12.49 -32.82
CA PRO A 14 28.64 -12.71 -33.97
C PRO A 14 27.16 -12.57 -33.61
N GLU A 15 26.39 -11.87 -34.43
CA GLU A 15 24.96 -11.64 -34.20
C GLU A 15 24.18 -12.96 -34.24
N ASP A 16 23.45 -13.24 -33.16
CA ASP A 16 22.58 -14.41 -33.08
C ASP A 16 21.35 -14.20 -33.99
N PRO A 17 21.08 -15.10 -34.94
CA PRO A 17 19.98 -14.95 -35.91
C PRO A 17 18.59 -14.92 -35.24
N GLU A 18 18.41 -15.55 -34.08
CA GLU A 18 17.17 -15.49 -33.32
C GLU A 18 17.00 -14.13 -32.64
N VAL A 19 18.09 -13.55 -32.11
CA VAL A 19 18.11 -12.19 -31.57
C VAL A 19 17.84 -11.15 -32.66
N ALA A 20 18.44 -11.31 -33.84
CA ALA A 20 18.19 -10.43 -34.99
C ALA A 20 16.71 -10.48 -35.44
N ARG A 21 16.12 -11.68 -35.47
CA ARG A 21 14.70 -11.86 -35.78
C ARG A 21 13.79 -11.19 -34.75
N LEU A 22 14.09 -11.36 -33.45
CA LEU A 22 13.33 -10.72 -32.38
C LEU A 22 13.47 -9.19 -32.40
N ALA A 23 14.68 -8.68 -32.66
CA ALA A 23 14.91 -7.25 -32.81
C ALA A 23 14.11 -6.65 -33.97
N ALA A 24 14.03 -7.35 -35.11
CA ALA A 24 13.22 -6.93 -36.25
C ALA A 24 11.71 -6.93 -35.92
N LEU A 25 11.21 -7.94 -35.20
CA LEU A 25 9.81 -8.04 -34.79
C LEU A 25 9.42 -6.98 -33.75
N LEU A 26 10.33 -6.63 -32.84
CA LEU A 26 10.06 -5.72 -31.72
C LEU A 26 10.42 -4.27 -32.02
N SER A 27 11.16 -4.00 -33.11
CA SER A 27 11.55 -2.64 -33.52
C SER A 27 10.37 -1.64 -33.57
N PRO A 28 9.16 -2.00 -34.03
CA PRO A 28 8.01 -1.07 -34.03
C PRO A 28 7.46 -0.75 -32.63
N LEU A 29 7.76 -1.57 -31.63
CA LEU A 29 7.36 -1.37 -30.22
C LEU A 29 8.44 -0.63 -29.41
N LYS A 30 9.49 -0.14 -30.08
CA LYS A 30 10.57 0.59 -29.43
C LYS A 30 10.02 1.84 -28.74
N HIS A 31 10.36 1.99 -27.47
CA HIS A 31 10.00 3.15 -26.68
C HIS A 31 10.80 4.37 -27.16
N ASP A 32 10.12 5.34 -27.78
CA ASP A 32 10.74 6.55 -28.37
C ASP A 32 10.78 7.76 -27.42
N ARG A 33 10.32 7.61 -26.17
CA ARG A 33 10.49 8.67 -25.17
C ARG A 33 11.83 8.50 -24.46
N PRO A 34 12.54 9.60 -24.15
CA PRO A 34 13.66 9.53 -23.23
C PRO A 34 13.12 8.91 -21.93
N LEU A 35 13.80 7.87 -21.45
CA LEU A 35 13.64 7.46 -20.06
C LEU A 35 13.93 8.72 -19.26
N ASP A 36 12.90 9.31 -18.64
CA ASP A 36 13.12 10.36 -17.65
C ASP A 36 14.09 9.76 -16.65
N GLU A 37 15.34 10.21 -16.72
CA GLU A 37 16.39 9.76 -15.82
C GLU A 37 15.80 9.87 -14.44
N LEU A 38 15.67 8.72 -13.76
CA LEU A 38 15.26 8.64 -12.37
C LEU A 38 16.11 9.65 -11.60
N ARG A 39 15.57 10.85 -11.40
CA ARG A 39 16.20 11.90 -10.61
C ARG A 39 16.10 11.45 -9.17
N LEU A 40 16.96 10.50 -8.82
CA LEU A 40 17.28 10.14 -7.45
C LEU A 40 17.79 11.42 -6.80
N ARG A 41 16.89 12.09 -6.07
CA ARG A 41 17.23 13.22 -5.22
C ARG A 41 18.27 12.72 -4.21
N ARG A 42 19.54 13.00 -4.47
CA ARG A 42 20.59 12.85 -3.47
C ARG A 42 20.26 13.73 -2.25
N PRO A 43 20.23 13.18 -1.03
CA PRO A 43 20.09 14.01 0.16
C PRO A 43 21.38 14.84 0.31
N ARG A 44 21.24 16.17 0.24
CA ARG A 44 22.35 17.09 0.57
C ARG A 44 22.60 17.00 2.07
N SER A 45 23.81 16.61 2.43
CA SER A 45 24.32 16.60 3.80
C SER A 45 24.20 17.99 4.43
N ARG A 46 23.76 18.02 5.68
CA ARG A 46 23.76 19.20 6.53
C ARG A 46 25.10 19.26 7.28
N ALA A 47 25.73 20.43 7.33
CA ALA A 47 26.21 21.09 8.55
C ALA A 47 26.72 22.52 8.19
N PRO A 48 27.04 23.38 9.16
CA PRO A 48 26.15 24.43 9.63
C PRO A 48 26.75 25.83 9.40
N TRP A 49 26.00 26.92 9.58
CA TRP A 49 26.47 28.19 10.18
C TRP A 49 25.40 29.30 10.15
N ILE A 50 25.28 29.96 11.32
CA ILE A 50 24.85 31.35 11.60
C ILE A 50 23.35 31.71 11.54
N ILE A 51 22.74 31.64 12.73
CA ILE A 51 22.14 32.73 13.54
C ILE A 51 21.65 34.00 12.80
N GLY A 52 20.36 34.31 12.99
CA GLY A 52 19.90 35.66 13.31
C GLY A 52 18.91 36.32 12.34
N ILE A 53 17.69 36.56 12.86
CA ILE A 53 16.71 37.65 12.58
C ILE A 53 15.29 37.04 12.47
N SER A 54 14.57 36.88 13.58
CA SER A 54 13.65 37.85 14.23
C SER A 54 12.19 37.77 13.74
N ILE A 55 11.35 37.13 14.56
CA ILE A 55 9.98 37.54 15.00
C ILE A 55 9.08 38.29 13.98
N ALA A 56 8.98 37.83 12.73
CA ALA A 56 7.91 38.29 11.81
C ALA A 56 7.21 37.15 11.05
N VAL A 57 7.79 35.94 11.01
CA VAL A 57 7.24 34.79 10.28
C VAL A 57 6.22 34.00 11.11
N ALA A 58 6.25 34.10 12.44
CA ALA A 58 5.31 33.39 13.31
C ALA A 58 3.86 33.90 13.16
N ALA A 59 3.65 35.19 12.91
CA ALA A 59 2.31 35.73 12.67
C ALA A 59 1.74 35.30 11.32
N ALA A 60 2.56 35.20 10.27
CA ALA A 60 2.12 34.74 8.96
C ALA A 60 1.84 33.22 8.92
N ALA A 61 2.62 32.41 9.65
CA ALA A 61 2.39 30.97 9.76
C ALA A 61 1.15 30.65 10.63
N VAL A 62 0.92 31.40 11.71
CA VAL A 62 -0.30 31.28 12.52
C VAL A 62 -1.52 31.83 11.76
N LEU A 63 -1.40 32.94 11.02
CA LEU A 63 -2.49 33.44 10.18
C LEU A 63 -2.79 32.48 9.02
N ALA A 64 -1.80 31.84 8.41
CA ALA A 64 -2.01 30.80 7.39
C ALA A 64 -2.61 29.50 7.97
N PHE A 65 -2.37 29.19 9.25
CA PHE A 65 -2.95 28.06 9.95
C PHE A 65 -4.38 28.37 10.46
N VAL A 66 -4.63 29.60 10.90
CA VAL A 66 -5.96 30.11 11.30
C VAL A 66 -6.86 30.31 10.07
N LEU A 67 -6.32 30.80 8.94
CA LEU A 67 -7.06 30.87 7.66
C LEU A 67 -7.23 29.50 6.97
N ARG A 68 -6.48 28.47 7.39
CA ARG A 68 -6.71 27.07 6.96
C ARG A 68 -7.75 26.35 7.82
N THR A 69 -7.97 26.80 9.05
CA THR A 69 -9.00 26.25 9.96
C THR A 69 -10.31 27.04 9.91
N ALA A 70 -10.26 28.32 9.54
CA ALA A 70 -11.41 29.09 9.10
C ALA A 70 -11.67 28.77 7.63
N GLY A 71 -12.46 27.72 7.38
CA GLY A 71 -12.84 27.27 6.05
C GLY A 71 -13.39 28.42 5.20
N THR A 72 -12.59 28.87 4.23
CA THR A 72 -13.15 29.56 3.08
C THR A 72 -14.01 28.52 2.34
N PRO A 73 -15.29 28.81 2.04
CA PRO A 73 -16.12 27.89 1.27
C PRO A 73 -15.42 27.71 -0.07
N GLN A 74 -14.85 26.53 -0.31
CA GLN A 74 -14.41 26.18 -1.65
C GLN A 74 -15.65 26.25 -2.53
N PRO A 75 -15.57 26.85 -3.74
CA PRO A 75 -16.70 26.91 -4.65
C PRO A 75 -17.25 25.50 -4.78
N GLU A 76 -18.55 25.33 -4.53
CA GLU A 76 -19.25 24.04 -4.56
C GLU A 76 -18.81 23.29 -5.82
N LEU A 77 -17.91 22.31 -5.68
CA LEU A 77 -17.56 21.43 -6.78
C LEU A 77 -18.78 20.56 -7.02
N ALA A 78 -19.70 21.08 -7.83
CA ALA A 78 -20.95 20.42 -8.13
C ALA A 78 -20.65 19.04 -8.71
N CYS A 79 -21.26 18.01 -8.13
CA CYS A 79 -21.09 16.62 -8.54
C CYS A 79 -21.84 16.27 -9.83
N ALA A 80 -21.97 17.26 -10.72
CA ALA A 80 -22.65 17.22 -12.01
C ALA A 80 -21.66 17.36 -13.19
N GLY A 81 -20.35 17.31 -12.92
CA GLY A 81 -19.31 17.36 -13.95
C GLY A 81 -19.19 16.07 -14.76
N THR A 82 -18.35 16.10 -15.79
CA THR A 82 -18.06 14.94 -16.66
C THR A 82 -16.72 14.25 -16.35
N ARG A 83 -15.95 14.79 -15.39
CA ARG A 83 -14.63 14.29 -15.01
C ARG A 83 -14.62 13.91 -13.54
N GLY A 84 -14.15 12.70 -13.24
CA GLY A 84 -14.15 12.15 -11.90
C GLY A 84 -14.66 10.72 -11.89
N PHE A 85 -15.13 10.27 -10.73
CA PHE A 85 -15.71 8.93 -10.57
C PHE A 85 -17.22 9.01 -10.51
N ALA A 86 -17.90 8.30 -11.41
CA ALA A 86 -19.35 8.22 -11.38
C ALA A 86 -19.79 7.48 -10.10
N PHE A 87 -20.86 7.94 -9.47
CA PHE A 87 -21.44 7.27 -8.31
C PHE A 87 -22.97 7.15 -8.42
N THR A 88 -23.50 6.13 -7.75
CA THR A 88 -24.93 5.89 -7.59
C THR A 88 -25.22 5.53 -6.14
N ALA A 89 -26.08 6.31 -5.49
CA ALA A 89 -26.61 6.01 -4.16
C ALA A 89 -27.51 4.77 -4.21
N GLN A 90 -27.47 3.97 -3.15
CA GLN A 90 -28.29 2.78 -2.96
C GLN A 90 -29.23 3.00 -1.78
N GLY A 91 -30.55 2.89 -2.03
CA GLY A 91 -31.58 3.02 -1.00
C GLY A 91 -31.92 4.46 -0.57
N GLY A 92 -31.46 5.49 -1.29
CA GLY A 92 -31.76 6.90 -0.97
C GLY A 92 -30.90 7.90 -1.74
N THR A 93 -30.54 9.00 -1.07
CA THR A 93 -29.57 9.98 -1.57
C THR A 93 -28.35 10.02 -0.66
N VAL A 94 -27.19 10.30 -1.24
CA VAL A 94 -25.95 10.57 -0.51
C VAL A 94 -25.58 12.04 -0.67
N ALA A 95 -24.79 12.62 0.22
CA ALA A 95 -24.35 14.00 0.09
C ALA A 95 -23.07 14.07 -0.73
N CYS A 96 -23.06 14.87 -1.80
CA CYS A 96 -21.86 15.13 -2.59
C CYS A 96 -21.60 16.63 -2.60
N GLY A 97 -20.46 17.04 -2.05
CA GLY A 97 -20.17 18.46 -1.78
C GLY A 97 -21.20 19.12 -0.84
N GLY A 98 -21.86 18.32 0.03
CA GLY A 98 -22.93 18.78 0.92
C GLY A 98 -24.34 18.70 0.33
N THR A 99 -24.49 18.43 -0.97
CA THR A 99 -25.79 18.40 -1.64
C THR A 99 -26.34 16.97 -1.77
N PRO A 100 -27.58 16.70 -1.32
CA PRO A 100 -28.23 15.40 -1.51
C PRO A 100 -28.35 15.04 -2.99
N THR A 101 -27.77 13.91 -3.37
CA THR A 101 -27.61 13.47 -4.76
C THR A 101 -27.82 11.96 -4.84
N ALA A 102 -28.70 11.50 -5.74
CA ALA A 102 -28.90 10.08 -5.98
C ALA A 102 -27.85 9.49 -6.93
N ARG A 103 -27.38 10.27 -7.91
CA ARG A 103 -26.37 9.87 -8.89
C ARG A 103 -25.58 11.09 -9.34
N GLY A 104 -24.30 10.92 -9.62
CA GLY A 104 -23.45 12.02 -10.08
C GLY A 104 -22.04 11.57 -10.44
N VAL A 105 -21.15 12.54 -10.57
CA VAL A 105 -19.72 12.33 -10.76
C VAL A 105 -18.99 13.06 -9.66
N LEU A 106 -18.21 12.34 -8.87
CA LEU A 106 -17.34 12.85 -7.82
C LEU A 106 -16.08 13.45 -8.48
N PRO A 107 -15.93 14.79 -8.51
CA PRO A 107 -14.77 15.42 -9.13
C PRO A 107 -13.54 15.34 -8.19
N VAL A 108 -12.35 15.59 -8.74
CA VAL A 108 -11.13 15.71 -7.92
C VAL A 108 -11.30 16.84 -6.91
N GLY A 109 -10.99 16.57 -5.64
CA GLY A 109 -11.23 17.45 -4.50
C GLY A 109 -12.65 17.36 -3.92
N GLY A 110 -13.60 16.77 -4.65
CA GLY A 110 -14.96 16.53 -4.19
C GLY A 110 -15.03 15.47 -3.10
N VAL A 111 -16.01 15.63 -2.20
CA VAL A 111 -16.28 14.72 -1.09
C VAL A 111 -17.66 14.09 -1.27
N LEU A 112 -17.74 12.78 -1.05
CA LEU A 112 -18.96 11.99 -1.01
C LEU A 112 -19.18 11.45 0.40
N GLU A 113 -20.37 11.67 0.95
CA GLU A 113 -20.79 11.23 2.29
C GLU A 113 -22.08 10.42 2.18
N THR A 114 -22.03 9.16 2.61
CA THR A 114 -23.15 8.22 2.37
C THR A 114 -24.28 8.33 3.41
N GLY A 115 -24.03 8.93 4.57
CA GLY A 115 -25.05 9.11 5.61
C GLY A 115 -25.61 7.77 6.08
N ALA A 116 -26.92 7.58 6.04
CA ALA A 116 -27.56 6.30 6.39
C ALA A 116 -27.67 5.31 5.21
N HIS A 117 -27.24 5.72 4.02
CA HIS A 117 -27.37 4.96 2.78
C HIS A 117 -26.02 4.41 2.32
N GLU A 118 -26.02 3.64 1.24
CA GLU A 118 -24.80 3.14 0.60
C GLU A 118 -24.60 3.85 -0.75
N ALA A 119 -23.41 3.72 -1.33
CA ALA A 119 -23.16 4.18 -2.69
C ALA A 119 -22.19 3.25 -3.42
N GLU A 120 -22.45 3.05 -4.70
CA GLU A 120 -21.50 2.43 -5.63
C GLU A 120 -20.74 3.53 -6.38
N LEU A 121 -19.43 3.40 -6.47
CA LEU A 121 -18.50 4.32 -7.11
C LEU A 121 -17.75 3.58 -8.22
N ALA A 122 -17.84 4.06 -9.46
CA ALA A 122 -17.06 3.53 -10.59
C ALA A 122 -15.64 4.12 -10.54
N ILE A 123 -14.64 3.25 -10.38
CA ILE A 123 -13.22 3.64 -10.37
C ILE A 123 -12.77 3.68 -11.83
N ALA A 124 -13.00 4.84 -12.48
CA ALA A 124 -12.76 5.01 -13.92
C ALA A 124 -13.33 3.82 -14.73
N ASP A 125 -12.50 3.16 -15.52
CA ASP A 125 -12.80 1.96 -16.31
C ASP A 125 -12.17 0.67 -15.73
N ILE A 126 -11.57 0.74 -14.53
CA ILE A 126 -10.76 -0.35 -13.96
C ILE A 126 -11.45 -1.15 -12.85
N GLY A 127 -12.58 -0.68 -12.33
CA GLY A 127 -13.27 -1.37 -11.26
C GLY A 127 -14.36 -0.55 -10.58
N SER A 128 -14.77 -0.99 -9.41
CA SER A 128 -15.77 -0.32 -8.58
C SER A 128 -15.42 -0.37 -7.10
N ALA A 129 -15.99 0.56 -6.35
CA ALA A 129 -15.99 0.56 -4.89
C ALA A 129 -17.42 0.68 -4.37
N THR A 130 -17.79 -0.19 -3.44
CA THR A 130 -19.00 -0.04 -2.64
C THR A 130 -18.66 0.69 -1.35
N LEU A 131 -19.38 1.77 -1.07
CA LEU A 131 -19.25 2.58 0.13
C LEU A 131 -20.41 2.25 1.07
N GLY A 132 -20.09 1.77 2.26
CA GLY A 132 -21.09 1.46 3.28
C GLY A 132 -21.74 2.72 3.86
N ALA A 133 -22.77 2.54 4.69
CA ALA A 133 -23.33 3.65 5.48
C ALA A 133 -22.27 4.31 6.37
N GLY A 134 -22.43 5.61 6.62
CA GLY A 134 -21.52 6.39 7.46
C GLY A 134 -20.13 6.59 6.84
N THR A 135 -19.99 6.48 5.52
CA THR A 135 -18.71 6.60 4.82
C THR A 135 -18.49 8.02 4.33
N ARG A 136 -17.26 8.53 4.50
CA ARG A 136 -16.79 9.79 3.94
C ARG A 136 -15.54 9.55 3.11
N VAL A 137 -15.63 9.80 1.80
CA VAL A 137 -14.53 9.60 0.86
C VAL A 137 -14.32 10.85 0.01
N ARG A 138 -13.06 11.14 -0.32
CA ARG A 138 -12.66 12.21 -1.22
C ARG A 138 -11.91 11.63 -2.41
N LEU A 139 -12.09 12.21 -3.59
CA LEU A 139 -11.25 11.89 -4.74
C LEU A 139 -10.04 12.82 -4.76
N ASP A 140 -8.84 12.28 -4.50
CA ASP A 140 -7.61 13.07 -4.41
C ASP A 140 -6.96 13.27 -5.77
N ARG A 141 -7.03 12.25 -6.62
CA ARG A 141 -6.46 12.27 -7.97
C ARG A 141 -7.16 11.27 -8.86
N THR A 142 -7.30 11.62 -10.13
CA THR A 142 -7.63 10.65 -11.18
C THR A 142 -6.94 11.04 -12.49
N SER A 143 -6.23 10.09 -13.09
CA SER A 143 -5.59 10.19 -14.40
C SER A 143 -5.42 8.78 -14.98
N ALA A 144 -4.99 8.66 -16.24
CA ALA A 144 -4.71 7.36 -16.85
C ALA A 144 -3.58 6.57 -16.17
N GLU A 145 -2.71 7.24 -15.41
CA GLU A 145 -1.56 6.61 -14.73
C GLU A 145 -1.87 6.26 -13.28
N ARG A 146 -2.78 7.00 -12.63
CA ARG A 146 -3.07 6.81 -11.20
C ARG A 146 -4.43 7.35 -10.79
N HIS A 147 -5.09 6.57 -9.96
CA HIS A 147 -6.33 6.86 -9.28
C HIS A 147 -6.12 6.82 -7.77
N GLN A 148 -6.58 7.84 -7.05
CA GLN A 148 -6.39 7.91 -5.61
C GLN A 148 -7.62 8.45 -4.90
N LEU A 149 -8.19 7.64 -4.01
CA LEU A 149 -9.19 8.07 -3.03
C LEU A 149 -8.52 8.37 -1.69
N PHE A 150 -9.18 9.18 -0.89
CA PHE A 150 -8.92 9.32 0.54
C PHE A 150 -10.16 8.90 1.31
N LEU A 151 -10.09 7.75 2.00
CA LEU A 151 -11.13 7.26 2.89
C LEU A 151 -10.88 7.83 4.28
N GLU A 152 -11.74 8.76 4.71
CA GLU A 152 -11.59 9.42 6.01
C GLU A 152 -12.18 8.60 7.15
N ARG A 153 -13.35 8.01 6.91
CA ARG A 153 -14.09 7.14 7.83
C ARG A 153 -15.11 6.29 7.08
N GLY A 154 -15.59 5.24 7.73
CA GLY A 154 -16.57 4.29 7.23
C GLY A 154 -15.94 3.13 6.47
N ARG A 155 -16.73 2.50 5.61
CA ARG A 155 -16.36 1.24 4.95
C ARG A 155 -16.29 1.41 3.44
N LEU A 156 -15.21 0.92 2.85
CA LEU A 156 -15.01 0.83 1.42
C LEU A 156 -14.66 -0.61 1.04
N HIS A 157 -15.46 -1.21 0.17
CA HIS A 157 -15.16 -2.49 -0.47
C HIS A 157 -14.77 -2.25 -1.92
N ALA A 158 -13.53 -2.51 -2.30
CA ALA A 158 -13.01 -2.29 -3.64
C ALA A 158 -12.92 -3.61 -4.40
N ARG A 159 -13.24 -3.56 -5.70
CA ARG A 159 -12.94 -4.61 -6.67
C ARG A 159 -12.28 -3.96 -7.88
N VAL A 160 -11.00 -4.24 -8.08
CA VAL A 160 -10.19 -3.60 -9.11
C VAL A 160 -9.51 -4.66 -9.98
N SER A 161 -9.63 -4.49 -11.29
CA SER A 161 -8.97 -5.31 -12.29
C SER A 161 -8.11 -4.39 -13.16
N ALA A 162 -6.90 -4.12 -12.70
CA ALA A 162 -5.93 -3.26 -13.38
C ALA A 162 -4.49 -3.74 -13.18
N PRO A 163 -3.55 -3.25 -13.99
CA PRO A 163 -2.13 -3.34 -13.66
C PRO A 163 -1.86 -2.86 -12.23
N PRO A 164 -0.90 -3.48 -11.51
CA PRO A 164 -0.58 -3.11 -10.14
C PRO A 164 -0.26 -1.64 -9.96
N ARG A 165 -0.61 -1.09 -8.80
CA ARG A 165 -0.30 0.28 -8.33
C ARG A 165 -0.99 1.43 -9.08
N ILE A 166 -1.95 1.14 -9.96
CA ILE A 166 -2.76 2.18 -10.62
C ILE A 166 -3.78 2.78 -9.63
N PHE A 167 -4.38 1.97 -8.76
CA PHE A 167 -5.34 2.44 -7.76
C PHE A 167 -4.73 2.46 -6.35
N ALA A 168 -5.10 3.47 -5.56
CA ALA A 168 -4.73 3.54 -4.15
C ALA A 168 -5.83 4.21 -3.33
N VAL A 169 -5.96 3.78 -2.08
CA VAL A 169 -6.83 4.40 -1.08
C VAL A 169 -5.95 4.88 0.07
N ALA A 170 -5.80 6.19 0.20
CA ALA A 170 -5.19 6.79 1.37
C ALA A 170 -6.18 6.79 2.54
N THR A 171 -5.67 6.61 3.75
CA THR A 171 -6.40 6.73 5.01
C THR A 171 -5.67 7.72 5.92
N PRO A 172 -6.23 8.11 7.08
CA PRO A 172 -5.50 8.93 8.05
C PRO A 172 -4.18 8.30 8.53
N SER A 173 -4.09 6.97 8.46
CA SER A 173 -2.96 6.20 8.97
C SER A 173 -1.98 5.81 7.86
N VAL A 174 -2.42 5.07 6.85
CA VAL A 174 -1.55 4.52 5.79
C VAL A 174 -2.16 4.68 4.40
N ALA A 175 -1.33 4.59 3.36
CA ALA A 175 -1.81 4.42 2.00
C ALA A 175 -1.93 2.93 1.67
N VAL A 176 -3.10 2.51 1.19
CA VAL A 176 -3.34 1.18 0.66
C VAL A 176 -3.14 1.24 -0.84
N VAL A 177 -2.10 0.58 -1.34
CA VAL A 177 -1.80 0.48 -2.76
C VAL A 177 -2.32 -0.84 -3.30
N ASP A 178 -3.20 -0.75 -4.27
CA ASP A 178 -3.88 -1.87 -4.92
C ASP A 178 -2.94 -2.54 -5.94
N LEU A 179 -2.80 -3.86 -5.87
CA LEU A 179 -1.99 -4.64 -6.83
C LEU A 179 -2.85 -5.51 -7.76
N GLY A 180 -4.13 -5.14 -7.98
CA GLY A 180 -5.13 -5.86 -8.75
C GLY A 180 -5.94 -6.82 -7.87
N CYS A 181 -6.79 -6.28 -7.00
CA CYS A 181 -7.37 -7.05 -5.89
C CYS A 181 -8.84 -6.73 -5.56
N GLU A 182 -9.41 -7.57 -4.69
CA GLU A 182 -10.67 -7.33 -4.00
C GLU A 182 -10.41 -7.28 -2.48
N TYR A 183 -10.80 -6.19 -1.82
CA TYR A 183 -10.55 -5.99 -0.39
C TYR A 183 -11.57 -5.05 0.24
N THR A 184 -11.64 -5.09 1.56
CA THR A 184 -12.47 -4.22 2.38
C THR A 184 -11.59 -3.42 3.33
N ILE A 185 -11.77 -2.10 3.37
CA ILE A 185 -11.20 -1.20 4.37
C ILE A 185 -12.35 -0.70 5.26
N ASP A 186 -12.15 -0.74 6.57
CA ASP A 186 -13.05 -0.15 7.56
C ASP A 186 -12.24 0.83 8.41
N ILE A 187 -12.70 2.09 8.51
CA ILE A 187 -12.03 3.17 9.23
C ILE A 187 -13.01 3.79 10.22
N ASP A 188 -12.63 3.85 11.48
CA ASP A 188 -13.42 4.50 12.52
C ASP A 188 -13.29 6.03 12.47
N GLU A 189 -14.05 6.71 13.32
CA GLU A 189 -14.03 8.18 13.44
C GLU A 189 -12.69 8.76 13.94
N HIS A 190 -11.81 7.93 14.49
CA HIS A 190 -10.48 8.30 14.98
C HIS A 190 -9.37 8.00 13.95
N GLY A 191 -9.73 7.46 12.78
CA GLY A 191 -8.79 7.11 11.71
C GLY A 191 -8.02 5.81 11.95
N ALA A 192 -8.38 5.04 12.98
CA ALA A 192 -7.94 3.66 13.14
C ALA A 192 -8.86 2.74 12.34
N GLY A 193 -8.40 1.54 12.02
CA GLY A 193 -9.22 0.66 11.19
C GLY A 193 -8.60 -0.69 10.90
N SER A 194 -9.12 -1.32 9.86
CA SER A 194 -8.66 -2.62 9.39
C SER A 194 -8.81 -2.75 7.88
N ILE A 195 -7.99 -3.63 7.31
CA ILE A 195 -8.10 -4.08 5.93
C ILE A 195 -8.12 -5.60 5.89
N GLU A 196 -9.00 -6.16 5.06
CA GLU A 196 -9.09 -7.59 4.75
C GLU A 196 -9.04 -7.77 3.25
N VAL A 197 -8.17 -8.67 2.77
CA VAL A 197 -7.98 -8.92 1.34
C VAL A 197 -8.60 -10.26 0.97
N ARG A 198 -9.49 -10.22 -0.02
CA ARG A 198 -10.23 -11.39 -0.51
C ARG A 198 -9.55 -12.05 -1.71
N THR A 199 -9.02 -11.26 -2.64
CA THR A 199 -8.28 -11.75 -3.81
C THR A 199 -7.08 -10.85 -4.10
N GLY A 200 -6.01 -11.39 -4.69
CA GLY A 200 -4.78 -10.64 -4.97
C GLY A 200 -4.05 -10.23 -3.68
N ARG A 201 -3.43 -9.05 -3.69
CA ARG A 201 -2.74 -8.47 -2.53
C ARG A 201 -2.72 -6.95 -2.56
N VAL A 202 -2.49 -6.35 -1.40
CA VAL A 202 -2.29 -4.90 -1.24
C VAL A 202 -0.98 -4.61 -0.51
N GLU A 203 -0.45 -3.43 -0.75
CA GLU A 203 0.66 -2.87 0.01
C GLU A 203 0.16 -1.75 0.93
N LEU A 204 0.57 -1.79 2.19
CA LEU A 204 0.32 -0.74 3.16
C LEU A 204 1.60 0.08 3.31
N GLU A 205 1.58 1.28 2.71
CA GLU A 205 2.68 2.22 2.76
C GLU A 205 2.53 3.16 3.97
N ALA A 206 3.41 2.99 4.96
CA ALA A 206 3.50 3.84 6.16
C ALA A 206 4.57 4.94 6.02
N ALA A 207 4.51 5.96 6.88
CA ALA A 207 5.37 7.16 6.80
C ALA A 207 6.89 6.89 6.94
N ALA A 208 7.28 5.69 7.38
CA ALA A 208 8.67 5.27 7.55
C ALA A 208 9.26 4.57 6.31
N GLY A 209 8.52 4.47 5.20
CA GLY A 209 8.97 3.76 3.99
C GLY A 209 8.94 2.23 4.11
N ILE A 210 8.47 1.71 5.24
CA ILE A 210 8.20 0.29 5.41
C ILE A 210 6.88 -0.04 4.74
N VAL A 211 6.90 -1.09 3.94
CA VAL A 211 5.73 -1.63 3.24
C VAL A 211 5.33 -2.93 3.91
N ILE A 212 4.05 -3.02 4.30
CA ILE A 212 3.45 -4.28 4.76
C ILE A 212 2.58 -4.82 3.64
N VAL A 213 2.81 -6.07 3.24
CA VAL A 213 2.03 -6.75 2.20
C VAL A 213 0.94 -7.58 2.86
N VAL A 214 -0.31 -7.38 2.43
CA VAL A 214 -1.46 -8.17 2.88
C VAL A 214 -2.01 -8.94 1.67
N PRO A 215 -1.74 -10.26 1.55
CA PRO A 215 -2.31 -11.08 0.50
C PRO A 215 -3.73 -11.54 0.80
N ALA A 216 -4.36 -12.14 -0.21
CA ALA A 216 -5.66 -12.81 -0.10
C ALA A 216 -5.67 -13.79 1.09
N GLY A 217 -6.75 -13.76 1.85
CA GLY A 217 -6.90 -14.57 3.06
C GLY A 217 -6.15 -14.00 4.27
N ALA A 218 -5.56 -12.81 4.18
CA ALA A 218 -4.96 -12.11 5.31
C ALA A 218 -5.65 -10.77 5.59
N HIS A 219 -5.42 -10.25 6.80
CA HIS A 219 -5.91 -8.96 7.25
C HIS A 219 -4.86 -8.24 8.08
N ALA A 220 -4.98 -6.92 8.19
CA ALA A 220 -4.14 -6.09 9.04
C ALA A 220 -4.94 -4.92 9.63
N ARG A 221 -4.48 -4.40 10.76
CA ARG A 221 -5.02 -3.18 11.38
C ARG A 221 -4.28 -1.95 10.86
N LEU A 222 -5.02 -0.88 10.67
CA LEU A 222 -4.48 0.45 10.39
C LEU A 222 -4.43 1.20 11.73
N LEU A 223 -3.23 1.33 12.28
CA LEU A 223 -3.01 1.84 13.62
C LEU A 223 -2.84 3.36 13.60
N SER A 224 -3.33 4.01 14.66
CA SER A 224 -3.06 5.42 14.90
C SER A 224 -1.55 5.71 14.88
N GLY A 225 -1.18 6.92 14.44
CA GLY A 225 0.23 7.32 14.32
C GLY A 225 0.92 6.85 13.04
N ARG A 226 0.15 6.55 11.98
CA ARG A 226 0.62 6.21 10.63
C ARG A 226 1.40 4.91 10.52
N ARG A 227 0.89 3.84 11.14
CA ARG A 227 1.49 2.50 11.10
C ARG A 227 0.44 1.47 10.66
N ALA A 228 0.89 0.40 10.02
CA ALA A 228 0.10 -0.82 9.86
C ALA A 228 0.53 -1.83 10.94
N SER A 229 -0.40 -2.69 11.38
CA SER A 229 -0.02 -3.86 12.17
C SER A 229 0.73 -4.88 11.33
N LEU A 230 1.31 -5.86 12.01
CA LEU A 230 1.66 -7.11 11.34
C LEU A 230 0.42 -7.74 10.70
N PRO A 231 0.54 -8.29 9.48
CA PRO A 231 -0.57 -8.99 8.83
C PRO A 231 -0.78 -10.34 9.49
N LEU A 232 -2.05 -10.75 9.61
CA LEU A 232 -2.49 -12.02 10.16
C LEU A 232 -3.26 -12.80 9.10
N VAL A 233 -2.93 -14.08 8.93
CA VAL A 233 -3.73 -14.99 8.11
C VAL A 233 -5.09 -15.24 8.77
N ALA A 234 -6.12 -15.47 7.96
CA ALA A 234 -7.43 -15.83 8.44
C ALA A 234 -7.35 -17.14 9.25
N GLY A 235 -7.85 -17.10 10.49
CA GLY A 235 -7.76 -18.24 11.41
C GLY A 235 -6.48 -18.29 12.27
N ALA A 236 -5.64 -17.24 12.25
CA ALA A 236 -4.53 -17.11 13.19
C ALA A 236 -4.97 -17.37 14.65
N SER A 237 -4.12 -18.04 15.42
CA SER A 237 -4.46 -18.42 16.79
C SER A 237 -4.71 -17.19 17.68
N LEU A 238 -5.58 -17.32 18.69
CA LEU A 238 -5.83 -16.24 19.65
C LEU A 238 -4.55 -15.79 20.38
N ALA A 239 -3.61 -16.72 20.59
CA ALA A 239 -2.31 -16.42 21.17
C ALA A 239 -1.48 -15.50 20.25
N LEU A 240 -1.45 -15.78 18.95
CA LEU A 240 -0.74 -14.94 17.99
C LEU A 240 -1.42 -13.58 17.81
N VAL A 241 -2.75 -13.54 17.73
CA VAL A 241 -3.54 -12.29 17.66
C VAL A 241 -3.21 -11.40 18.86
N ALA A 242 -3.17 -11.95 20.07
CA ALA A 242 -2.81 -11.22 21.28
C ALA A 242 -1.35 -10.74 21.27
N ALA A 243 -0.41 -11.58 20.81
CA ALA A 243 1.01 -11.23 20.71
C ALA A 243 1.26 -10.09 19.70
N VAL A 244 0.60 -10.14 18.54
CA VAL A 244 0.65 -9.05 17.54
C VAL A 244 0.04 -7.77 18.13
N ALA A 245 -1.08 -7.86 18.85
CA ALA A 245 -1.67 -6.69 19.50
C ALA A 245 -0.73 -6.05 20.53
N ALA A 246 -0.01 -6.86 21.31
CA ALA A 246 1.00 -6.38 22.25
C ALA A 246 2.19 -5.71 21.52
N PHE A 247 2.66 -6.30 20.41
CA PHE A 247 3.72 -5.72 19.58
C PHE A 247 3.32 -4.36 19.00
N ASP A 248 2.12 -4.27 18.41
CA ASP A 248 1.59 -3.04 17.84
C ASP A 248 1.44 -1.92 18.89
N GLY A 249 1.08 -2.30 20.12
CA GLY A 249 1.00 -1.42 21.29
C GLY A 249 2.35 -1.02 21.89
N GLY A 250 3.46 -1.58 21.41
CA GLY A 250 4.81 -1.27 21.89
C GLY A 250 5.19 -1.95 23.20
N ALA A 251 4.58 -3.10 23.53
CA ALA A 251 4.93 -3.84 24.74
C ALA A 251 6.37 -4.39 24.67
N SER A 252 7.09 -4.31 25.80
CA SER A 252 8.44 -4.87 25.90
C SER A 252 8.42 -6.40 25.76
N GLY A 253 9.38 -6.96 25.02
CA GLY A 253 9.46 -8.40 24.78
C GLY A 253 8.41 -8.96 23.82
N ALA A 254 7.56 -8.12 23.22
CA ALA A 254 6.53 -8.55 22.29
C ALA A 254 7.04 -9.30 21.05
N PRO A 255 8.21 -8.97 20.45
CA PRO A 255 8.75 -9.78 19.34
C PRO A 255 8.91 -11.25 19.72
N ALA A 256 9.44 -11.55 20.92
CA ALA A 256 9.61 -12.93 21.37
C ALA A 256 8.26 -13.66 21.58
N GLN A 257 7.22 -12.93 22.02
CA GLN A 257 5.87 -13.49 22.16
C GLN A 257 5.27 -13.85 20.80
N VAL A 258 5.47 -13.00 19.78
CA VAL A 258 5.05 -13.29 18.40
C VAL A 258 5.75 -14.56 17.89
N LEU A 259 7.07 -14.65 18.07
CA LEU A 259 7.85 -15.83 17.63
C LEU A 259 7.42 -17.14 18.33
N ALA A 260 7.07 -17.06 19.62
CA ALA A 260 6.62 -18.20 20.40
C ALA A 260 5.20 -18.68 20.03
N ALA A 261 4.32 -17.75 19.63
CA ALA A 261 2.95 -18.06 19.23
C ALA A 261 2.81 -18.49 17.76
N ALA A 262 3.79 -18.17 16.91
CA ALA A 262 3.75 -18.44 15.49
C ALA A 262 3.94 -19.94 15.14
N ALA A 263 3.05 -20.43 14.28
CA ALA A 263 3.11 -21.72 13.60
C ALA A 263 3.54 -21.55 12.12
N PRO A 264 3.74 -22.63 11.34
CA PRO A 264 4.13 -22.52 9.93
C PRO A 264 3.18 -21.64 9.10
N ALA A 265 1.87 -21.72 9.37
CA ALA A 265 0.84 -20.88 8.75
C ALA A 265 1.06 -19.37 8.93
N ASP A 266 1.81 -18.97 9.96
CA ASP A 266 2.03 -17.59 10.37
C ASP A 266 3.35 -17.00 9.85
N ALA A 267 4.02 -17.69 8.91
CA ALA A 267 5.27 -17.22 8.30
C ALA A 267 5.14 -15.80 7.73
N LEU A 268 3.96 -15.44 7.19
CA LEU A 268 3.63 -14.08 6.74
C LEU A 268 3.78 -13.04 7.85
N THR A 269 3.28 -13.32 9.05
CA THR A 269 3.39 -12.44 10.21
C THR A 269 4.86 -12.30 10.63
N VAL A 270 5.60 -13.41 10.65
CA VAL A 270 6.99 -13.45 11.12
C VAL A 270 7.96 -12.74 10.16
N ILE A 271 7.78 -12.88 8.84
CA ILE A 271 8.64 -12.16 7.89
C ILE A 271 8.41 -10.64 7.93
N HIS A 272 7.17 -10.19 8.14
CA HIS A 272 6.88 -8.77 8.34
C HIS A 272 7.41 -8.26 9.69
N LEU A 273 7.47 -9.09 10.73
CA LEU A 273 8.14 -8.72 11.98
C LEU A 273 9.62 -8.40 11.74
N ALA A 274 10.30 -9.14 10.85
CA ALA A 274 11.71 -8.88 10.50
C ALA A 274 11.96 -7.54 9.80
N LEU A 275 10.91 -6.91 9.23
CA LEU A 275 10.96 -5.56 8.67
C LEU A 275 10.86 -4.47 9.75
N LEU A 276 10.21 -4.78 10.87
CA LEU A 276 9.86 -3.80 11.91
C LEU A 276 10.81 -3.82 13.11
N VAL A 277 11.49 -4.94 13.37
CA VAL A 277 12.44 -5.05 14.49
C VAL A 277 13.84 -4.53 14.13
N GLY A 278 14.61 -4.16 15.15
CA GLY A 278 15.99 -3.72 14.98
C GLY A 278 16.95 -4.88 14.68
N ALA A 279 18.18 -4.52 14.28
CA ALA A 279 19.26 -5.47 13.97
C ALA A 279 19.50 -6.59 14.99
N PRO A 280 19.49 -6.37 16.33
CA PRO A 280 19.75 -7.45 17.29
C PRO A 280 18.66 -8.53 17.31
N GLU A 281 17.40 -8.14 17.11
CA GLU A 281 16.25 -9.05 17.13
C GLU A 281 16.02 -9.69 15.76
N ARG A 282 16.36 -8.99 14.67
CA ARG A 282 16.13 -9.43 13.30
C ARG A 282 16.73 -10.80 12.99
N ARG A 283 17.90 -11.13 13.54
CA ARG A 283 18.51 -12.47 13.37
C ARG A 283 17.62 -13.57 13.96
N ALA A 284 17.19 -13.42 15.21
CA ALA A 284 16.35 -14.41 15.89
C ALA A 284 15.00 -14.59 15.18
N VAL A 285 14.44 -13.50 14.64
CA VAL A 285 13.22 -13.57 13.81
C VAL A 285 13.45 -14.39 12.54
N LEU A 286 14.55 -14.16 11.83
CA LEU A 286 14.88 -14.89 10.60
C LEU A 286 15.24 -16.36 10.85
N GLU A 287 15.91 -16.66 11.96
CA GLU A 287 16.16 -18.04 12.40
C GLU A 287 14.86 -18.76 12.66
N ARG A 288 13.95 -18.14 13.44
CA ARG A 288 12.62 -18.71 13.67
C ARG A 288 11.83 -18.86 12.37
N LEU A 289 11.91 -17.89 11.46
CA LEU A 289 11.23 -17.97 10.17
C LEU A 289 11.75 -19.16 9.34
N MET A 290 13.05 -19.46 9.39
CA MET A 290 13.64 -20.60 8.68
C MET A 290 13.03 -21.94 9.13
N ASP A 291 12.72 -22.09 10.42
CA ASP A 291 12.04 -23.27 10.96
C ASP A 291 10.56 -23.37 10.50
N LEU A 292 9.91 -22.24 10.24
CA LEU A 292 8.50 -22.15 9.89
C LEU A 292 8.26 -22.29 8.37
N ALA A 293 9.11 -21.64 7.57
CA ALA A 293 9.02 -21.59 6.11
C ALA A 293 10.43 -21.42 5.53
N PRO A 294 11.10 -22.49 5.05
CA PRO A 294 12.48 -22.42 4.57
C PRO A 294 12.70 -21.37 3.48
N ALA A 295 13.84 -20.70 3.49
CA ALA A 295 14.15 -19.70 2.48
C ALA A 295 14.33 -20.31 1.08
N PRO A 296 13.89 -19.60 0.01
CA PRO A 296 14.09 -20.03 -1.37
C PRO A 296 15.56 -20.30 -1.69
N ALA A 297 15.79 -21.27 -2.57
CA ALA A 297 17.13 -21.69 -3.02
C ALA A 297 18.11 -22.07 -1.88
N GLY A 298 17.61 -22.42 -0.69
CA GLY A 298 18.43 -22.83 0.44
C GLY A 298 19.29 -21.70 1.02
N ALA A 299 18.85 -20.43 0.88
CA ALA A 299 19.55 -19.29 1.44
C ALA A 299 19.69 -19.40 2.97
N THR A 300 20.86 -19.04 3.52
CA THR A 300 21.06 -19.01 4.98
C THR A 300 20.62 -17.67 5.58
N VAL A 301 20.42 -17.63 6.91
CA VAL A 301 20.08 -16.39 7.63
C VAL A 301 21.15 -15.32 7.44
N GLU A 302 22.44 -15.70 7.41
CA GLU A 302 23.55 -14.77 7.19
C GLU A 302 23.46 -14.10 5.83
N GLN A 303 23.11 -14.86 4.78
CA GLN A 303 22.93 -14.33 3.43
C GLN A 303 21.73 -13.39 3.37
N VAL A 304 20.60 -13.77 3.96
CA VAL A 304 19.38 -12.94 4.02
C VAL A 304 19.59 -11.63 4.80
N LEU A 305 20.44 -11.64 5.83
CA LEU A 305 20.76 -10.45 6.61
C LEU A 305 21.55 -9.40 5.81
N VAL A 306 22.39 -9.82 4.87
CA VAL A 306 23.31 -8.93 4.13
C VAL A 306 22.92 -8.70 2.67
N GLU A 307 22.08 -9.56 2.09
CA GLU A 307 21.60 -9.47 0.70
C GLU A 307 20.09 -9.14 0.68
N PRO A 308 19.69 -7.86 0.51
CA PRO A 308 18.28 -7.45 0.52
C PRO A 308 17.43 -8.25 -0.48
N ALA A 309 17.96 -8.52 -1.67
CA ALA A 309 17.26 -9.29 -2.71
C ALA A 309 16.85 -10.69 -2.26
N ARG A 310 17.58 -11.33 -1.33
CA ARG A 310 17.21 -12.64 -0.79
C ARG A 310 16.07 -12.53 0.23
N PHE A 311 16.06 -11.47 1.03
CA PHE A 311 14.92 -11.17 1.89
C PHE A 311 13.67 -10.92 1.07
N ASP A 312 13.78 -10.11 0.01
CA ASP A 312 12.67 -9.78 -0.89
C ASP A 312 12.13 -11.03 -1.59
N ALA A 313 13.02 -11.92 -2.06
CA ALA A 313 12.62 -13.19 -2.66
C ALA A 313 11.88 -14.10 -1.67
N TRP A 314 12.30 -14.14 -0.40
CA TRP A 314 11.62 -14.92 0.64
C TRP A 314 10.26 -14.31 1.01
N LEU A 315 10.16 -12.98 1.06
CA LEU A 315 8.90 -12.26 1.25
C LEU A 315 7.91 -12.59 0.14
N GLU A 316 8.33 -12.49 -1.11
CA GLU A 316 7.46 -12.79 -2.25
C GLU A 316 7.03 -14.27 -2.26
N ASP A 317 7.94 -15.21 -1.97
CA ASP A 317 7.60 -16.65 -1.89
C ASP A 317 6.55 -16.93 -0.80
N ILE A 318 6.69 -16.35 0.40
CA ILE A 318 5.71 -16.50 1.49
C ILE A 318 4.37 -15.85 1.10
N VAL A 319 4.40 -14.63 0.55
CA VAL A 319 3.19 -13.90 0.14
C VAL A 319 2.42 -14.70 -0.92
N LEU A 320 3.09 -15.21 -1.95
CA LEU A 320 2.48 -16.04 -2.99
C LEU A 320 1.92 -17.35 -2.42
N THR A 321 2.63 -17.99 -1.48
CA THR A 321 2.20 -19.24 -0.86
C THR A 321 0.90 -19.05 -0.06
N VAL A 322 0.78 -17.93 0.67
CA VAL A 322 -0.47 -17.56 1.36
C VAL A 322 -1.58 -17.21 0.37
N GLU A 323 -1.28 -16.37 -0.63
CA GLU A 323 -2.25 -15.89 -1.63
C GLU A 323 -2.91 -17.05 -2.41
N LEU A 324 -2.14 -18.09 -2.75
CA LEU A 324 -2.61 -19.27 -3.46
C LEU A 324 -3.25 -20.34 -2.54
N GLY A 325 -3.22 -20.13 -1.21
CA GLY A 325 -3.75 -21.08 -0.22
C GLY A 325 -3.01 -22.43 -0.20
N ASP A 326 -1.72 -22.42 -0.52
CA ASP A 326 -0.87 -23.61 -0.70
C ASP A 326 -0.79 -24.45 0.59
N PRO A 327 -0.99 -25.78 0.52
CA PRO A 327 -0.91 -26.66 1.69
C PRO A 327 0.45 -26.70 2.39
N ARG A 328 1.54 -26.19 1.80
CA ARG A 328 2.87 -26.13 2.46
C ARG A 328 2.90 -25.34 3.77
N LEU A 329 1.92 -24.47 4.00
CA LEU A 329 1.78 -23.68 5.23
C LEU A 329 0.69 -24.22 6.20
N ARG A 330 0.07 -25.38 5.92
CA ARG A 330 -0.98 -25.98 6.75
C ARG A 330 -0.48 -27.08 7.67
#